data_AF-A0AA44DF94-F1
#
_entry.id   AF-A0AA44DF94-F1
#
_cell.length_a   1.000
_cell.length_b   1.000
_cell.length_c   1.000
_cell.angle_alpha   90.00
_cell.angle_beta   90.00
_cell.angle_gamma   90.00
#
_symmetry.space_group_name_H-M   'P 1'
#
loop_
_entity.id
_entity.type
_entity.pdbx_description
1 polymer ?
#
loop_
_entity_poly.entity_id
_entity_poly.type
_entity_poly.pdbx_seq_one_letter_code
_entity_poly.pdbx_strand_id
1 'polypeptide(L)'
;MCVRCGRLSDSPVVVSEVHQNSGPGWSVYACPACAPHFPPVPDVLDLLGGARAGRTPACEEGAHSRCRPVEPYAGTGTGGEPALPVACTCVCHPAA
;
A
#
# COMPACT_ATOMS: atom_id res chain seq x y z
N MET A 1 -7.59 -27.81 1.05
CA MET A 1 -8.82 -27.65 1.85
C MET A 1 -9.22 -26.19 1.85
N CYS A 2 -10.48 -25.85 1.57
CA CYS A 2 -10.99 -24.48 1.61
C CYS A 2 -11.35 -24.08 3.04
N VAL A 3 -10.81 -22.95 3.51
CA VAL A 3 -11.07 -22.42 4.87
C VAL A 3 -12.54 -22.06 5.13
N ARG A 4 -13.32 -21.77 4.08
CA ARG A 4 -14.74 -21.40 4.21
C ARG A 4 -15.69 -22.60 4.20
N CYS A 5 -15.59 -23.47 3.20
CA CYS A 5 -16.55 -24.57 2.99
C CYS A 5 -16.03 -25.95 3.41
N GLY A 6 -14.76 -26.04 3.83
CA GLY A 6 -14.13 -27.27 4.31
C GLY A 6 -13.78 -28.30 3.24
N ARG A 7 -14.19 -28.12 1.98
CA ARG A 7 -13.95 -29.09 0.90
C ARG A 7 -12.51 -29.02 0.39
N LEU A 8 -11.98 -30.15 -0.08
CA LEU A 8 -10.74 -30.18 -0.87
C LEU A 8 -11.01 -29.57 -2.25
N SER A 9 -10.00 -28.92 -2.81
CA SER A 9 -10.07 -28.19 -4.08
C SER A 9 -8.75 -28.42 -4.79
N ASP A 10 -8.80 -28.83 -6.05
CA ASP A 10 -7.60 -29.04 -6.88
C ASP A 10 -7.00 -27.71 -7.40
N SER A 11 -7.76 -26.62 -7.28
CA SER A 11 -7.36 -25.25 -7.64
C SER A 11 -7.48 -24.28 -6.44
N PRO A 12 -6.69 -24.45 -5.37
CA PRO A 12 -6.75 -23.56 -4.21
C PRO A 12 -6.22 -22.17 -4.55
N VAL A 13 -6.90 -21.14 -4.04
CA VAL A 13 -6.51 -19.72 -4.15
C VAL A 13 -6.06 -19.22 -2.78
N VAL A 14 -4.93 -18.52 -2.71
CA VAL A 14 -4.46 -17.87 -1.47
C VAL A 14 -5.35 -16.66 -1.19
N VAL A 15 -5.90 -16.57 0.02
CA VAL A 15 -6.81 -15.49 0.43
C VAL A 15 -6.32 -14.71 1.65
N SER A 16 -5.29 -15.21 2.34
CA SER A 16 -4.63 -14.51 3.45
C SER A 16 -3.30 -15.22 3.77
N GLU A 17 -2.38 -14.50 4.41
CA GLU A 17 -1.11 -15.04 4.91
C GLU A 17 -0.98 -14.75 6.40
N VAL A 18 -0.79 -15.80 7.18
CA VAL A 18 -0.61 -15.71 8.62
C VAL A 18 0.87 -15.53 8.90
N HIS A 19 1.20 -14.33 9.36
CA HIS A 19 2.53 -14.03 9.89
C HIS A 19 2.62 -14.48 11.35
N GLN A 20 3.78 -14.97 11.76
CA GLN A 20 4.04 -15.40 13.14
C GLN A 20 5.23 -14.63 13.70
N ASN A 21 5.20 -14.37 15.01
CA ASN A 21 6.31 -13.71 15.71
C ASN A 21 7.57 -14.59 15.75
N SER A 22 7.44 -15.90 15.53
CA SER A 22 8.54 -16.85 15.51
C SER A 22 8.17 -18.04 14.62
N GLY A 23 9.14 -18.51 13.83
CA GLY A 23 8.92 -19.59 12.86
C GLY A 23 8.30 -19.11 11.53
N PRO A 24 8.18 -20.01 10.55
CA PRO A 24 7.58 -19.68 9.26
C PRO A 24 6.07 -19.42 9.40
N GLY A 25 5.60 -18.37 8.73
CA GLY A 25 4.17 -18.15 8.54
C GLY A 25 3.55 -19.20 7.61
N TRP A 26 2.24 -19.09 7.38
CA TRP A 26 1.54 -19.99 6.45
C TRP A 26 0.47 -19.26 5.64
N SER A 27 0.19 -19.77 4.45
CA SER A 27 -0.86 -19.26 3.57
C SER A 27 -2.21 -19.93 3.88
N VAL A 28 -3.29 -19.15 3.83
CA VAL A 28 -4.68 -19.58 4.00
C VAL A 28 -5.32 -19.69 2.61
N TYR A 29 -5.97 -20.82 2.35
CA TYR A 29 -6.51 -21.13 1.03
C TYR A 29 -8.05 -21.21 1.00
N ALA A 30 -8.64 -20.78 -0.11
CA ALA A 30 -10.05 -21.00 -0.44
C ALA A 30 -10.20 -21.69 -1.80
N CYS A 31 -11.35 -22.33 -2.06
CA CYS A 31 -11.66 -22.78 -3.41
C CYS A 31 -12.07 -21.59 -4.30
N PRO A 32 -12.03 -21.70 -5.64
CA PRO A 32 -12.31 -20.57 -6.54
C PRO A 32 -13.70 -19.98 -6.35
N ALA A 33 -14.69 -20.80 -6.00
CA ALA A 33 -16.06 -20.34 -5.72
C ALA A 33 -16.15 -19.53 -4.42
N CYS A 34 -15.28 -19.77 -3.45
CA CYS A 34 -15.30 -19.08 -2.16
C CYS A 34 -14.32 -17.90 -2.08
N ALA A 35 -13.28 -17.87 -2.92
CA ALA A 35 -12.25 -16.84 -2.92
C ALA A 35 -12.79 -15.40 -3.03
N PRO A 36 -13.80 -15.08 -3.88
CA PRO A 36 -14.33 -13.71 -4.03
C PRO A 36 -14.97 -13.12 -2.77
N HIS A 37 -15.17 -13.92 -1.72
CA HIS A 37 -15.73 -13.45 -0.47
C HIS A 37 -14.70 -13.00 0.55
N PHE A 38 -13.41 -13.15 0.26
CA PHE A 38 -12.33 -12.66 1.09
C PHE A 38 -11.86 -11.30 0.54
N PRO A 39 -11.38 -10.39 1.41
CA PRO A 39 -10.71 -9.20 0.93
C PRO A 39 -9.52 -9.59 0.04
N PRO A 40 -9.19 -8.79 -0.99
CA PRO A 40 -8.00 -9.03 -1.78
C PRO A 40 -6.77 -9.00 -0.87
N VAL A 41 -5.84 -9.94 -1.09
CA VAL A 41 -4.56 -9.91 -0.40
C VAL A 41 -3.83 -8.64 -0.85
N PRO A 42 -3.48 -7.72 0.06
CA PRO A 42 -2.82 -6.48 -0.31
C PRO A 42 -1.46 -6.78 -0.94
N ASP A 43 -1.12 -6.08 -2.02
CA ASP A 43 0.20 -6.18 -2.62
C ASP A 43 1.24 -5.58 -1.67
N VAL A 44 2.43 -6.17 -1.63
CA VAL A 44 3.53 -5.69 -0.78
C VAL A 44 3.90 -4.24 -1.09
N LEU A 45 3.75 -3.80 -2.34
CA LEU A 45 4.00 -2.43 -2.77
C LEU A 45 2.93 -1.45 -2.25
N ASP A 46 1.68 -1.90 -2.12
CA ASP A 46 0.61 -1.10 -1.54
C ASP A 46 0.84 -0.88 -0.04
N LEU A 47 1.30 -1.92 0.67
CA LEU A 47 1.57 -1.87 2.11
C LEU A 47 2.78 -1.01 2.47
N LEU A 48 3.79 -0.94 1.61
CA LEU A 48 4.97 -0.09 1.78
C LEU A 48 4.68 1.40 1.55
N GLY A 49 3.41 1.78 1.44
CA GLY A 49 2.99 3.14 1.18
C GLY A 49 3.30 3.50 -0.26
N GLY A 50 2.53 2.94 -1.19
CA GLY A 50 2.54 3.26 -2.63
C GLY A 50 2.29 4.74 -3.01
N ALA A 51 2.52 5.68 -2.09
CA ALA A 51 2.60 7.10 -2.34
C ALA A 51 4.02 7.46 -2.78
N ARG A 52 4.20 7.58 -4.10
CA ARG A 52 5.24 8.48 -4.64
C ARG A 52 5.00 9.85 -3.99
N ALA A 53 5.97 10.33 -3.23
CA ALA A 53 5.97 11.70 -2.73
C ALA A 53 5.79 12.67 -3.91
N GLY A 54 4.59 13.28 -4.00
CA GLY A 54 4.32 14.54 -4.67
C GLY A 54 4.23 14.53 -6.20
N ARG A 55 3.00 14.60 -6.73
CA ARG A 55 2.69 15.37 -7.94
C ARG A 55 1.42 16.18 -7.67
N THR A 56 1.54 17.50 -7.59
CA THR A 56 0.38 18.37 -7.81
C THR A 56 0.16 18.48 -9.31
N PRO A 57 -1.04 18.84 -9.81
CA PRO A 57 -1.27 19.08 -11.24
C PRO A 57 -0.27 20.09 -11.84
N ALA A 58 0.12 21.10 -11.06
CA ALA A 58 1.14 22.07 -11.45
C ALA A 58 2.54 21.44 -11.69
N CYS A 59 2.85 20.32 -11.02
CA CYS A 59 4.07 19.54 -11.27
C CYS A 59 4.01 18.72 -12.56
N GLU A 60 2.83 18.26 -12.95
CA GLU A 60 2.63 17.47 -14.18
C GLU A 60 2.64 18.34 -15.44
N GLU A 61 2.19 19.59 -15.32
CA GLU A 61 2.16 20.57 -16.41
C GLU A 61 3.49 21.35 -16.58
N GLY A 62 4.45 21.18 -15.67
CA GLY A 62 5.72 21.93 -15.69
C GLY A 62 5.56 23.43 -15.46
N ALA A 63 4.42 23.88 -14.94
CA ALA A 63 4.02 25.28 -14.86
C ALA A 63 4.59 26.02 -13.63
N HIS A 64 5.58 25.46 -12.93
CA HIS A 64 6.22 26.10 -11.78
C HIS A 64 7.74 26.19 -11.92
N SER A 65 8.30 27.34 -11.53
CA SER A 65 9.76 27.54 -11.50
C SER A 65 10.43 26.97 -10.24
N ARG A 66 9.66 26.60 -9.21
CA ARG A 66 10.10 25.92 -7.98
C ARG A 66 8.99 25.03 -7.44
N CYS A 67 9.31 23.80 -7.05
CA CYS A 67 8.35 22.90 -6.39
C CYS A 67 7.95 23.47 -5.02
N ARG A 68 6.66 23.67 -4.79
CA ARG A 68 6.14 24.09 -3.47
C ARG A 68 5.53 22.88 -2.77
N PRO A 69 5.90 22.59 -1.50
CA PRO A 69 5.23 21.56 -0.72
C PRO A 69 3.74 21.87 -0.63
N VAL A 70 2.89 20.85 -0.72
CA VAL A 70 1.48 21.00 -0.32
C VAL A 70 1.47 21.20 1.18
N GLU A 71 0.83 22.28 1.63
CA GLU A 71 0.58 22.48 3.06
C GLU A 71 -0.36 21.36 3.52
N PRO A 72 0.07 20.52 4.48
CA PRO A 72 -0.79 19.46 4.98
C PRO A 72 -1.99 20.08 5.68
N TYR A 73 -3.18 19.55 5.41
CA TYR A 73 -4.38 19.92 6.16
C TYR A 73 -4.17 19.55 7.64
N ALA A 74 -4.18 20.54 8.54
CA ALA A 74 -3.90 20.34 9.95
C ALA A 74 -5.10 19.67 10.66
N GLY A 75 -5.07 18.35 10.78
CA GLY A 75 -5.93 17.62 11.71
C GLY A 75 -5.35 17.66 13.12
N THR A 76 -6.15 17.98 14.14
CA THR A 76 -5.73 18.12 15.54
C THR A 76 -5.58 16.76 16.26
N GLY A 77 -4.70 15.89 15.78
CA GLY A 77 -4.32 14.65 16.46
C GLY A 77 -3.06 14.83 17.31
N THR A 78 -3.13 14.52 18.61
CA THR A 78 -2.00 14.60 19.54
C THR A 78 -1.07 13.40 19.37
N GLY A 79 -0.10 13.52 18.47
CA GLY A 79 0.97 12.54 18.25
C GLY A 79 2.02 13.15 17.35
N GLY A 80 2.98 13.87 17.95
CA GLY A 80 4.01 14.62 17.23
C GLY A 80 5.11 13.71 16.68
N GLU A 81 4.81 12.94 15.64
CA GLU A 81 5.83 12.45 14.73
C GLU A 81 6.13 13.58 13.72
N PRO A 82 7.39 13.99 13.51
CA PRO A 82 7.71 15.01 12.54
C PRO A 82 7.32 14.49 11.15
N ALA A 83 6.41 15.20 10.46
CA ALA A 83 6.14 14.95 9.06
C ALA A 83 7.47 15.02 8.30
N LEU A 84 7.97 13.87 7.87
CA LEU A 84 9.21 13.79 7.09
C LEU A 84 9.03 14.69 5.86
N PRO A 85 9.99 15.58 5.57
CA PRO A 85 9.84 16.55 4.50
C PRO A 85 9.63 15.80 3.18
N VAL A 86 8.57 16.16 2.46
CA VAL A 86 8.26 15.66 1.12
C VAL A 86 9.44 16.01 0.21
N ALA A 87 10.39 15.08 0.07
CA ALA A 87 11.48 15.20 -0.90
C ALA A 87 10.87 15.00 -2.30
N CYS A 88 10.78 16.10 -3.05
CA CYS A 88 10.20 16.08 -4.39
C CYS A 88 11.07 15.23 -5.33
N THR A 89 10.44 14.33 -6.10
CA THR A 89 11.12 13.46 -7.09
C THR A 89 10.79 13.83 -8.54
N CYS A 90 10.36 15.08 -8.78
CA CYS A 90 9.97 15.55 -10.11
C CYS A 90 11.16 15.63 -11.10
N VAL A 91 10.89 15.32 -12.38
CA VAL A 91 11.88 15.27 -13.48
C VAL A 91 12.55 16.62 -13.77
N CYS A 92 11.96 17.75 -13.35
CA CYS A 92 12.47 19.10 -13.66
C CYS A 92 13.77 19.46 -12.91
N HIS A 93 14.14 18.77 -11.83
CA HIS A 93 15.42 18.96 -11.14
C HIS A 93 15.98 17.61 -10.64
N PRO A 94 17.29 17.34 -10.76
CA PRO A 94 17.90 16.16 -10.14
C PRO A 94 17.83 16.29 -8.61
N ALA A 95 17.47 15.20 -7.93
CA ALA A 95 17.56 15.12 -6.47
C ALA A 95 19.03 15.35 -6.06
N ALA A 96 19.29 16.34 -5.21
CA ALA A 96 20.59 16.56 -4.58
C ALA A 96 20.70 15.73 -3.29
#